data_AF-A0A4S3JI66-F1
#
_entry.id   AF-A0A4S3JI66-F1
#
_cell.length_a   1.000
_cell.length_b   1.000
_cell.length_c   1.000
_cell.angle_alpha   90.00
_cell.angle_beta   90.00
_cell.angle_gamma   90.00
#
_symmetry.space_group_name_H-M   'P 1'
#
loop_
_entity.id
_entity.type
_entity.pdbx_description
1 polymer ?
#
loop_
_entity_poly.entity_id
_entity_poly.type
_entity_poly.pdbx_seq_one_letter_code
_entity_poly.pdbx_strand_id
1 'polypeptide(L)'
;MYGRLAYHANQAANSSSAFSSPMQEMVTEWAWGNLCNRPGLTRKESTLLDIGLLMALNRTPELAVHIRGAMNNGLSELEIREATLHSTIFCGAPAGIEATRAAETVLQEMAEKG
;
A
#
# COMPACT_ATOMS: atom_id res chain seq x y z
N MET A 1 -20.35 -3.46 2.70
CA MET A 1 -19.01 -3.98 2.31
C MET A 1 -18.37 -3.17 1.15
N TYR A 2 -18.63 -1.85 1.06
CA TYR A 2 -18.15 -0.98 -0.04
C TYR A 2 -17.43 0.31 0.44
N GLY A 3 -17.29 0.52 1.76
CA GLY A 3 -16.93 1.84 2.31
C GLY A 3 -15.46 2.27 2.13
N ARG A 4 -14.52 1.35 1.86
CA ARG A 4 -13.08 1.66 1.78
C ARG A 4 -12.48 1.62 0.37
N LEU A 5 -13.17 1.02 -0.61
CA LEU A 5 -12.87 1.22 -2.04
C LEU A 5 -13.09 2.68 -2.44
N ALA A 6 -14.04 3.35 -1.79
CA ALA A 6 -14.36 4.74 -2.02
C ALA A 6 -13.23 5.72 -1.64
N TYR A 7 -12.30 5.39 -0.72
CA TYR A 7 -11.27 6.35 -0.31
C TYR A 7 -10.17 6.52 -1.38
N HIS A 8 -9.65 5.42 -1.91
CA HIS A 8 -8.65 5.47 -3.00
C HIS A 8 -9.30 5.84 -4.33
N ALA A 9 -10.51 5.36 -4.62
CA ALA A 9 -11.27 5.77 -5.79
C ALA A 9 -11.68 7.26 -5.73
N ASN A 10 -12.11 7.81 -4.58
CA ASN A 10 -12.47 9.23 -4.48
C ASN A 10 -11.25 10.15 -4.55
N GLN A 11 -10.12 9.82 -3.92
CA GLN A 11 -8.95 10.69 -4.02
C GLN A 11 -8.38 10.71 -5.44
N ALA A 12 -8.41 9.58 -6.14
CA ALA A 12 -8.01 9.53 -7.55
C ALA A 12 -9.04 10.18 -8.48
N ALA A 13 -10.34 10.04 -8.23
CA ALA A 13 -11.40 10.71 -8.99
C ALA A 13 -11.39 12.25 -8.81
N ASN A 14 -11.00 12.74 -7.63
CA ASN A 14 -10.90 14.18 -7.35
C ASN A 14 -9.67 14.85 -7.98
N SER A 15 -8.77 14.07 -8.61
CA SER A 15 -7.53 14.58 -9.23
C SER A 15 -7.28 14.04 -10.65
N SER A 16 -8.18 13.22 -11.20
CA SER A 16 -8.03 12.64 -12.53
C SER A 16 -8.48 13.61 -13.62
N SER A 17 -7.60 13.87 -14.58
CA SER A 17 -7.97 14.52 -15.84
C SER A 17 -8.51 13.46 -16.82
N ALA A 18 -9.12 13.90 -17.92
CA ALA A 18 -9.49 12.98 -19.02
C ALA A 18 -8.31 12.15 -19.54
N PHE A 19 -7.07 12.65 -19.39
CA PHE A 19 -5.86 11.93 -19.76
C PHE A 19 -5.51 10.79 -18.77
N SER A 20 -5.64 11.02 -17.46
CA SER A 20 -5.28 10.04 -16.43
C SER A 20 -6.43 9.10 -16.02
N SER A 21 -7.69 9.46 -16.29
CA SER A 21 -8.87 8.66 -15.90
C SER A 21 -8.82 7.22 -16.41
N PRO A 22 -8.50 6.93 -17.69
CA PRO A 22 -8.47 5.55 -18.18
C PRO A 22 -7.44 4.67 -17.46
N MET A 23 -6.28 5.24 -17.12
CA MET A 23 -5.25 4.54 -16.35
C MET A 23 -5.75 4.23 -14.93
N GLN A 24 -6.41 5.21 -14.29
CA GLN A 24 -6.95 5.04 -12.95
C GLN A 24 -8.06 4.00 -12.91
N GLU A 25 -8.96 4.02 -13.90
CA GLU A 25 -10.03 3.03 -14.07
C GLU A 25 -9.44 1.63 -14.21
N MET A 26 -8.47 1.46 -15.12
CA MET A 26 -7.83 0.16 -15.37
C MET A 26 -7.16 -0.39 -14.09
N VAL A 27 -6.35 0.42 -13.40
CA VAL A 27 -5.70 -0.03 -12.14
C VAL A 27 -6.74 -0.36 -11.09
N THR A 28 -7.80 0.45 -10.98
CA THR A 28 -8.80 0.27 -9.94
C THR A 28 -9.60 -1.02 -10.13
N GLU A 29 -10.02 -1.29 -11.37
CA GLU A 29 -10.75 -2.49 -11.73
C GLU A 29 -9.90 -3.75 -11.51
N TRP A 30 -8.67 -3.75 -12.02
CA TRP A 30 -7.82 -4.96 -11.98
C TRP A 30 -7.23 -5.23 -10.60
N ALA A 31 -6.77 -4.20 -9.88
CA ALA A 31 -6.20 -4.39 -8.55
C ALA A 31 -7.31 -4.66 -7.52
N TRP A 32 -8.14 -3.65 -7.25
CA TRP A 32 -9.10 -3.71 -6.15
C TRP A 32 -10.43 -4.37 -6.52
N GLY A 33 -10.83 -4.37 -7.79
CA GLY A 33 -12.02 -5.08 -8.27
C GLY A 33 -11.78 -6.57 -8.47
N ASN A 34 -10.55 -7.00 -8.76
CA ASN A 34 -10.22 -8.38 -9.11
C ASN A 34 -9.12 -8.99 -8.21
N LEU A 35 -7.85 -8.65 -8.46
CA LEU A 35 -6.69 -9.37 -7.91
C LEU A 35 -6.71 -9.46 -6.38
N CYS A 36 -6.96 -8.33 -5.70
CA CYS A 36 -6.93 -8.26 -4.23
C CYS A 36 -8.14 -8.92 -3.55
N ASN A 37 -9.11 -9.46 -4.31
CA ASN A 37 -10.28 -10.17 -3.78
C ASN A 37 -10.29 -11.66 -4.17
N ARG A 38 -9.24 -12.14 -4.86
CA ARG A 38 -9.15 -13.55 -5.24
C ARG A 38 -9.02 -14.45 -4.01
N PRO A 39 -9.62 -15.65 -4.03
CA PRO A 39 -9.43 -16.61 -2.95
C PRO A 39 -7.99 -17.14 -2.95
N GLY A 40 -7.50 -17.52 -1.78
CA GLY A 40 -6.18 -18.14 -1.58
C GLY A 40 -5.25 -17.35 -0.68
N LEU A 41 -5.40 -16.03 -0.62
CA LEU A 41 -4.73 -15.16 0.35
C LEU A 41 -5.77 -14.33 1.08
N THR A 42 -5.56 -14.14 2.38
CA THR A 42 -6.28 -13.15 3.17
C THR A 42 -5.89 -11.75 2.72
N ARG A 43 -6.74 -10.77 3.03
CA ARG A 43 -6.46 -9.36 2.72
C ARG A 43 -5.14 -8.88 3.35
N LYS A 44 -4.82 -9.38 4.54
CA LYS A 44 -3.55 -9.07 5.23
C LYS A 44 -2.36 -9.61 4.45
N GLU A 45 -2.40 -10.87 4.05
CA GLU A 45 -1.31 -11.52 3.32
C GLU A 45 -1.05 -10.84 1.97
N SER A 46 -2.09 -10.51 1.20
CA SER A 46 -1.92 -9.76 -0.05
C SER A 46 -1.29 -8.38 0.19
N THR A 47 -1.68 -7.69 1.27
CA THR A 47 -1.09 -6.38 1.58
C THR A 47 0.39 -6.49 2.00
N LEU A 48 0.78 -7.56 2.69
CA LEU A 48 2.19 -7.83 3.02
C LEU A 48 3.03 -8.05 1.76
N LEU A 49 2.50 -8.77 0.77
CA LEU A 49 3.17 -8.96 -0.52
C LEU A 49 3.37 -7.62 -1.24
N ASP A 50 2.34 -6.77 -1.28
CA ASP A 50 2.44 -5.45 -1.92
C ASP A 50 3.53 -4.58 -1.27
N ILE A 51 3.65 -4.59 0.07
CA ILE A 51 4.72 -3.88 0.80
C ILE A 51 6.09 -4.34 0.32
N GLY A 52 6.33 -5.66 0.29
CA GLY A 52 7.60 -6.23 -0.16
C GLY A 52 7.90 -5.92 -1.62
N LEU A 53 6.91 -6.02 -2.50
CA LEU A 53 7.04 -5.74 -3.94
C LEU A 53 7.35 -4.26 -4.22
N LEU A 54 6.63 -3.33 -3.59
CA LEU A 54 6.86 -1.90 -3.78
C LEU A 54 8.22 -1.46 -3.23
N MET A 55 8.64 -2.06 -2.12
CA MET A 55 9.99 -1.87 -1.61
C MET A 55 11.05 -2.40 -2.59
N ALA A 56 10.89 -3.63 -3.10
CA ALA A 56 11.81 -4.21 -4.08
C ALA A 56 11.91 -3.37 -5.37
N LEU A 57 10.81 -2.75 -5.78
CA LEU A 57 10.73 -1.88 -6.96
C LEU A 57 11.23 -0.44 -6.69
N ASN A 58 11.60 -0.10 -5.46
CA ASN A 58 11.92 1.27 -5.03
C ASN A 58 10.81 2.26 -5.44
N ARG A 59 9.58 1.95 -5.08
CA ARG A 59 8.38 2.78 -5.31
C ARG A 59 7.89 3.37 -4.00
N THR A 60 8.76 4.11 -3.32
CA THR A 60 8.53 4.66 -1.99
C THR A 60 7.25 5.50 -1.85
N PRO A 61 6.87 6.37 -2.81
CA PRO A 61 5.60 7.09 -2.71
C PRO A 61 4.39 6.16 -2.68
N GLU A 62 4.41 5.09 -3.50
CA GLU A 62 3.33 4.10 -3.55
C GLU A 62 3.36 3.20 -2.31
N LEU A 63 4.55 2.84 -1.83
CA LEU A 63 4.72 2.11 -0.58
C LEU A 63 4.05 2.85 0.59
N ALA A 64 4.20 4.18 0.67
CA ALA A 64 3.54 4.99 1.68
C ALA A 64 2.00 4.93 1.58
N VAL A 65 1.44 4.86 0.38
CA VAL A 65 -0.01 4.65 0.16
C VAL A 65 -0.44 3.27 0.67
N HIS A 66 0.33 2.23 0.36
CA HIS A 66 0.04 0.86 0.79
C HIS A 66 0.20 0.64 2.30
N ILE A 67 1.09 1.36 2.98
CA ILE A 67 1.23 1.31 4.45
C ILE A 67 -0.02 1.89 5.14
N ARG A 68 -0.58 3.00 4.63
CA ARG A 68 -1.88 3.50 5.12
C ARG A 68 -3.00 2.49 4.88
N GLY A 69 -2.99 1.86 3.70
CA GLY A 69 -3.91 0.77 3.35
C GLY A 69 -3.76 -0.44 4.28
N ALA A 70 -2.53 -0.77 4.69
CA ALA A 70 -2.21 -1.89 5.55
C ALA A 70 -2.82 -1.76 6.94
N MET A 71 -2.64 -0.60 7.57
CA MET A 71 -3.27 -0.31 8.86
C MET A 71 -4.80 -0.40 8.77
N ASN A 72 -5.39 0.13 7.69
CA ASN A 72 -6.82 0.03 7.43
C ASN A 72 -7.33 -1.41 7.18
N ASN A 73 -6.47 -2.27 6.62
CA ASN A 73 -6.72 -3.70 6.43
C ASN A 73 -6.44 -4.53 7.69
N GLY A 74 -6.08 -3.88 8.79
CA GLY A 74 -5.90 -4.48 10.11
C GLY A 74 -4.50 -5.00 10.39
N LEU A 75 -3.51 -4.71 9.54
CA LEU A 75 -2.12 -4.98 9.91
C LEU A 75 -1.72 -4.11 11.10
N SER A 76 -0.86 -4.66 11.95
CA SER A 76 -0.18 -3.97 13.02
C SER A 76 1.11 -3.31 12.52
N GLU A 77 1.57 -2.29 13.24
CA GLU A 77 2.89 -1.70 13.01
C GLU A 77 4.01 -2.74 13.09
N LEU A 78 3.85 -3.75 13.96
CA LEU A 78 4.77 -4.87 14.06
C LEU A 78 4.82 -5.67 12.76
N GLU A 79 3.68 -6.07 12.20
CA GLU A 79 3.62 -6.81 10.93
C GLU A 79 4.27 -6.01 9.79
N ILE A 80 4.05 -4.69 9.73
CA ILE A 80 4.64 -3.81 8.72
C ILE A 80 6.16 -3.72 8.89
N ARG A 81 6.64 -3.54 10.13
CA ARG A 81 8.07 -3.49 10.45
C ARG A 81 8.79 -4.79 10.11
N GLU A 82 8.21 -5.94 10.46
CA GLU A 82 8.82 -7.23 10.14
C GLU A 82 8.86 -7.47 8.62
N ALA A 83 7.86 -6.99 7.88
CA ALA A 83 7.88 -7.07 6.41
C ALA A 83 9.02 -6.26 5.79
N THR A 84 9.26 -5.03 6.25
CA THR A 84 10.37 -4.20 5.74
C THR A 84 11.73 -4.79 6.13
N LEU A 85 11.89 -5.25 7.38
CA LEU A 85 13.11 -5.91 7.84
C LEU A 85 13.42 -7.18 7.04
N HIS A 86 12.43 -8.05 6.87
CA HIS A 86 12.59 -9.29 6.11
C HIS A 86 12.98 -9.00 4.65
N SER A 87 12.28 -8.06 4.02
CA SER A 87 12.53 -7.69 2.63
C SER A 87 13.91 -7.05 2.44
N THR A 88 14.48 -6.43 3.48
CA THR A 88 15.77 -5.72 3.40
C THR A 88 16.92 -6.67 3.07
N ILE A 89 16.85 -7.92 3.53
CA ILE A 89 17.87 -8.93 3.26
C ILE A 89 17.94 -9.27 1.77
N PHE A 90 16.81 -9.20 1.06
CA PHE A 90 16.71 -9.54 -0.35
C PHE A 90 16.84 -8.31 -1.27
N CYS A 91 16.42 -7.14 -0.81
CA CYS A 91 16.39 -5.91 -1.60
C CYS A 91 17.59 -4.97 -1.33
N GLY A 92 18.39 -5.26 -0.30
CA GLY A 92 19.53 -4.45 0.13
C GLY A 92 19.17 -3.35 1.13
N ALA A 93 20.17 -2.93 1.89
CA ALA A 93 20.04 -1.94 2.95
C ALA A 93 19.47 -0.58 2.49
N PRO A 94 19.82 -0.01 1.31
CA PRO A 94 19.26 1.26 0.87
C PRO A 94 17.73 1.24 0.74
N ALA A 95 17.18 0.22 0.07
CA ALA A 95 15.74 0.06 -0.09
C ALA A 95 15.03 -0.12 1.26
N GLY A 96 15.63 -0.92 2.17
CA GLY A 96 15.11 -1.13 3.52
C GLY A 96 15.06 0.14 4.37
N ILE A 97 16.11 0.96 4.33
CA ILE A 97 16.19 2.23 5.07
C ILE A 97 15.14 3.21 4.54
N GLU A 98 15.01 3.33 3.23
CA GLU A 98 14.03 4.21 2.60
C GLU A 98 12.59 3.78 2.92
N ALA A 99 12.30 2.47 2.81
CA ALA A 99 11.01 1.90 3.17
C ALA A 99 10.67 2.12 4.66
N THR A 100 11.64 1.93 5.55
CA THR A 100 11.44 2.14 6.99
C THR A 100 11.13 3.59 7.32
N ARG A 101 11.83 4.55 6.71
CA ARG A 101 11.54 5.98 6.89
C ARG A 101 10.14 6.33 6.39
N ALA A 102 9.75 5.82 5.21
CA ALA A 102 8.41 6.03 4.68
C ALA A 102 7.33 5.46 5.60
N ALA A 103 7.55 4.26 6.15
CA ALA A 103 6.65 3.64 7.12
C ALA A 103 6.50 4.50 8.38
N GLU A 104 7.61 4.93 8.96
CA GLU A 104 7.62 5.76 10.16
C GLU A 104 6.87 7.08 9.95
N THR A 105 7.16 7.79 8.86
CA THR A 105 6.45 9.04 8.52
C THR A 105 4.94 8.82 8.41
N VAL A 106 4.52 7.78 7.68
CA VAL A 106 3.09 7.47 7.50
C VAL A 106 2.41 7.13 8.83
N LEU A 107 3.03 6.31 9.66
CA LEU A 107 2.46 5.88 10.94
C LEU A 107 2.34 7.05 11.92
N GLN A 108 3.35 7.94 11.96
CA GLN A 108 3.29 9.17 12.75
C GLN A 108 2.15 10.09 12.26
N GLU A 109 2.06 10.35 10.96
CA GLU A 109 0.96 11.15 10.37
C GLU A 109 -0.42 10.58 10.70
N MET A 110 -0.57 9.26 10.74
CA MET A 110 -1.82 8.60 11.10
C MET A 110 -2.12 8.76 12.59
N ALA A 111 -1.12 8.55 13.46
CA ALA A 111 -1.27 8.72 14.90
C ALA A 111 -1.67 10.16 15.28
N GLU A 112 -1.18 11.17 14.57
CA GLU A 112 -1.53 12.58 14.78
C GLU A 112 -2.98 12.91 14.37
N LYS A 113 -3.55 12.16 13.41
CA LYS A 113 -4.88 12.43 12.84
C LYS A 113 -6.02 11.65 13.52
N GLY A 114 -5.69 10.66 14.37
CA GLY A 114 -6.65 9.76 15.01
C GLY A 114 -7.22 8.70 14.07
#